data_AF-W6NUL0-F1
#
_entry.id   AF-W6NUL0-F1
#
_cell.length_a   1.000
_cell.length_b   1.000
_cell.length_c   1.000
_cell.angle_alpha   90.00
_cell.angle_beta   90.00
_cell.angle_gamma   90.00
#
_symmetry.space_group_name_H-M   'P 1'
#
loop_
_entity.id
_entity.type
_entity.pdbx_description
1 polymer ?
#
loop_
_entity_poly.entity_id
_entity_poly.type
_entity_poly.pdbx_seq_one_letter_code
_entity_poly.pdbx_strand_id
1 'polypeptide(L)'
;MRDHVNCYYPHPAADEEELDALYDQLEEIIHNEKSFYKVVVEDFNARLGKAQEEEFRIEKFGMRERNENGNRLAGLLSAARLFHWNSSFQKEEPRRRTWESPNGTTHAELGHTLANRKWC
;
A
#
# COMPACT_ATOMS: atom_id res chain seq x y z
N MET A 1 2.74 19.02 -13.66
CA MET A 1 3.60 17.85 -13.52
C MET A 1 2.81 16.76 -12.83
N ARG A 2 2.96 15.51 -13.25
CA ARG A 2 2.56 14.33 -12.47
C ARG A 2 3.88 13.80 -11.94
N ASP A 3 4.11 13.94 -10.65
CA ASP A 3 5.31 13.41 -10.03
C ASP A 3 4.97 12.01 -9.49
N HIS A 4 5.80 11.04 -9.86
CA HIS A 4 5.67 9.64 -9.48
C HIS A 4 6.81 9.33 -8.53
N VAL A 5 6.50 9.00 -7.29
CA VAL A 5 7.49 8.54 -6.31
C VAL A 5 7.58 7.02 -6.45
N ASN A 6 8.77 6.52 -6.81
CA ASN A 6 9.09 5.10 -6.81
C ASN A 6 10.16 4.87 -5.73
N CYS A 7 9.93 3.89 -4.87
CA CYS A 7 10.78 3.57 -3.72
C CYS A 7 11.10 2.08 -3.74
N TYR A 8 12.39 1.72 -3.66
CA TYR A 8 12.80 0.33 -3.53
C TYR A 8 12.51 -0.14 -2.09
N TYR A 9 11.51 -1.01 -1.94
CA TYR A 9 11.21 -1.63 -0.65
C TYR A 9 12.35 -2.60 -0.26
N PRO A 10 12.84 -2.56 0.99
CA PRO A 10 13.98 -3.33 1.42
C PRO A 10 13.67 -4.83 1.43
N HIS A 11 14.74 -5.62 1.40
CA HIS A 11 14.68 -7.07 1.31
C HIS A 11 13.84 -7.65 2.47
N PRO A 12 13.16 -8.80 2.32
CA PRO A 12 12.40 -9.44 3.40
C PRO A 12 13.20 -9.77 4.67
N ALA A 13 14.53 -9.60 4.65
CA ALA A 13 15.44 -9.78 5.76
C ALA A 13 15.84 -8.46 6.46
N ALA A 14 15.28 -7.32 6.04
CA ALA A 14 15.45 -6.05 6.75
C ALA A 14 14.84 -6.17 8.15
N ASP A 15 15.52 -5.59 9.13
CA ASP A 15 15.01 -5.56 10.49
C ASP A 15 13.86 -4.53 10.64
N GLU A 16 13.17 -4.58 11.79
CA GLU A 16 12.03 -3.70 12.04
C GLU A 16 12.41 -2.22 12.07
N GLU A 17 13.61 -1.88 12.52
CA GLU A 17 14.09 -0.49 12.60
C GLU A 17 14.33 0.09 11.20
N GLU A 18 14.96 -0.69 10.30
CA GLU A 18 15.15 -0.29 8.90
C GLU A 18 13.81 -0.11 8.18
N LEU A 19 12.83 -0.98 8.45
CA LEU A 19 11.50 -0.88 7.88
C LEU A 19 10.77 0.36 8.37
N ASP A 20 10.75 0.63 9.67
CA ASP A 20 10.08 1.80 10.23
C ASP A 20 10.73 3.09 9.73
N ALA A 21 12.07 3.16 9.68
CA ALA A 21 12.78 4.30 9.11
C ALA A 21 12.44 4.54 7.63
N LEU A 22 12.21 3.49 6.84
CA LEU A 22 11.76 3.62 5.45
C LEU A 22 10.35 4.22 5.38
N TYR A 23 9.41 3.74 6.20
CA TYR A 23 8.04 4.27 6.20
C TYR A 23 8.00 5.74 6.64
N ASP A 24 8.81 6.13 7.61
CA ASP A 24 8.97 7.52 8.06
C ASP A 24 9.52 8.42 6.95
N GLN A 25 10.59 7.97 6.26
CA GLN A 25 11.15 8.70 5.12
C GLN A 25 10.14 8.83 3.97
N LEU A 26 9.39 7.77 3.68
CA LEU A 26 8.38 7.78 2.64
C LEU A 26 7.24 8.76 2.99
N GLU A 27 6.79 8.77 4.24
CA GLU A 27 5.82 9.75 4.73
C GLU A 27 6.32 11.18 4.50
N GLU A 28 7.56 11.47 4.91
CA GLU A 28 8.17 12.80 4.75
C GLU A 28 8.22 13.21 3.26
N ILE A 29 8.65 12.31 2.37
CA ILE A 29 8.67 12.55 0.93
C ILE A 29 7.27 12.87 0.41
N ILE A 30 6.25 12.08 0.79
CA ILE A 30 4.88 12.29 0.35
C ILE A 30 4.33 13.62 0.88
N HIS A 31 4.66 14.02 2.10
CA HIS A 31 4.25 15.31 2.66
C HIS A 31 4.92 16.49 1.94
N ASN A 32 6.22 16.37 1.67
CA ASN A 32 7.01 17.41 1.01
C ASN A 32 6.72 17.56 -0.49
N GLU A 33 6.16 16.54 -1.13
CA GLU A 33 5.67 16.62 -2.50
C GLU A 33 4.58 17.70 -2.62
N LYS A 34 4.74 18.65 -3.55
CA LYS A 34 3.82 19.79 -3.74
C LYS A 34 2.81 19.56 -4.86
N SER A 35 2.93 18.44 -5.57
CA SER A 35 2.01 18.07 -6.64
C SER A 35 0.56 17.96 -6.16
N PHE A 36 -0.34 18.50 -6.98
CA PHE A 36 -1.78 18.51 -6.72
C PHE A 36 -2.39 17.10 -6.73
N TYR A 37 -1.84 16.21 -7.57
CA TYR A 37 -2.13 14.79 -7.60
C TYR A 37 -0.86 14.03 -7.23
N LYS A 38 -0.95 13.19 -6.20
CA LYS A 38 0.13 12.31 -5.75
C LYS A 38 -0.33 10.88 -5.92
N VAL A 39 0.51 10.07 -6.56
CA VAL A 39 0.29 8.64 -6.73
C VAL A 39 1.57 7.94 -6.33
N VAL A 40 1.44 6.95 -5.44
CA VAL A 40 2.53 6.04 -5.06
C VAL A 40 2.14 4.66 -5.57
N VAL A 41 3.01 4.04 -6.35
CA VAL A 41 2.81 2.68 -6.86
C VAL A 41 4.01 1.86 -6.48
N GLU A 42 3.83 0.96 -5.51
CA GLU A 42 4.93 0.11 -5.05
C GLU A 42 4.47 -1.25 -4.54
N ASP A 43 5.42 -2.18 -4.51
CA ASP A 43 5.30 -3.44 -3.77
C ASP A 43 5.76 -3.21 -2.33
N PHE A 44 4.79 -3.14 -1.41
CA PHE A 44 5.05 -2.95 0.02
C PHE A 44 5.23 -4.28 0.76
N ASN A 45 5.22 -5.40 0.04
CA ASN A 45 5.12 -6.75 0.60
C ASN A 45 4.01 -6.85 1.67
N ALA A 46 2.90 -6.13 1.43
CA ALA A 46 1.85 -5.88 2.41
C ALA A 46 0.56 -6.58 1.99
N ARG A 47 -0.03 -7.33 2.92
CA ARG A 47 -1.42 -7.79 2.79
C ARG A 47 -2.25 -6.84 3.64
N LEU A 48 -2.86 -5.85 3.00
CA LEU A 48 -3.56 -4.77 3.71
C LEU A 48 -4.81 -5.24 4.46
N GLY A 49 -5.48 -6.32 4.02
CA GLY A 49 -6.70 -6.77 4.66
C GLY A 49 -7.94 -5.95 4.27
N LYS A 50 -9.06 -6.26 4.95
CA LYS A 50 -10.23 -5.37 5.01
C LYS A 50 -9.93 -4.17 5.90
N ALA A 51 -10.65 -3.06 5.67
CA ALA A 51 -10.63 -1.91 6.58
C ALA A 51 -11.11 -2.32 7.97
N GLN A 52 -10.40 -1.87 9.00
CA GLN A 52 -10.81 -1.91 10.40
C GLN A 52 -11.57 -0.63 10.75
N GLU A 53 -12.06 -0.55 11.99
CA GLU A 53 -12.71 0.65 12.49
C GLU A 53 -11.77 1.86 12.37
N GLU A 54 -12.31 3.03 12.01
CA GLU A 54 -11.56 4.28 11.81
C GLU A 54 -10.63 4.35 10.58
N GLU A 55 -10.45 3.28 9.80
CA GLU A 55 -9.59 3.26 8.61
C GLU A 55 -10.31 3.69 7.32
N PHE A 56 -10.87 4.92 7.31
CA PHE A 56 -11.68 5.45 6.20
C PHE A 56 -10.93 5.61 4.85
N ARG A 57 -9.61 5.40 4.83
CA ARG A 57 -8.75 5.47 3.64
C ARG A 57 -8.59 4.15 2.91
N ILE A 58 -9.01 3.07 3.56
CA ILE A 58 -9.11 1.73 3.00
C ILE A 58 -10.58 1.53 2.62
N GLU A 59 -10.83 1.30 1.35
CA GLU A 59 -12.18 1.24 0.82
C GLU A 59 -12.77 -0.19 0.92
N LYS A 60 -14.05 -0.30 0.58
CA LYS A 60 -14.91 -1.47 0.80
C LYS A 60 -14.30 -2.81 0.39
N PHE A 61 -13.53 -2.84 -0.68
CA PHE A 61 -13.09 -4.09 -1.28
C PHE A 61 -11.71 -4.51 -0.79
N GLY A 62 -11.25 -4.17 0.42
CA GLY A 62 -10.03 -4.78 0.98
C GLY A 62 -10.04 -6.32 0.99
N MET A 63 -8.88 -6.96 0.84
CA MET A 63 -8.74 -8.40 0.60
C MET A 63 -8.20 -9.15 1.83
N ARG A 64 -8.75 -10.34 2.15
CA ARG A 64 -8.12 -11.34 3.04
C ARG A 64 -7.75 -10.82 4.45
N GLU A 65 -6.88 -11.58 5.12
CA GLU A 65 -6.25 -11.26 6.40
C GLU A 65 -5.07 -10.31 6.23
N ARG A 66 -4.94 -9.41 7.21
CA ARG A 66 -3.87 -8.42 7.28
C ARG A 66 -2.59 -9.03 7.85
N ASN A 67 -1.43 -8.70 7.27
CA ASN A 67 -0.13 -8.99 7.89
C ASN A 67 0.47 -7.73 8.54
N GLU A 68 1.63 -7.87 9.20
CA GLU A 68 2.33 -6.77 9.88
C GLU A 68 2.64 -5.59 8.94
N ASN A 69 3.17 -5.87 7.75
CA ASN A 69 3.37 -4.84 6.72
C ASN A 69 2.05 -4.19 6.27
N GLY A 70 0.94 -4.92 6.32
CA GLY A 70 -0.41 -4.38 6.12
C GLY A 70 -0.81 -3.39 7.19
N ASN A 71 -0.41 -3.59 8.46
CA ASN A 71 -0.61 -2.60 9.52
C ASN A 71 0.24 -1.35 9.26
N ARG A 72 1.51 -1.50 8.87
CA ARG A 72 2.40 -0.38 8.52
C ARG A 72 1.86 0.42 7.35
N LEU A 73 1.39 -0.26 6.30
CA LEU A 73 0.74 0.36 5.15
C LEU A 73 -0.54 1.11 5.56
N ALA A 74 -1.38 0.56 6.43
CA ALA A 74 -2.56 1.25 6.94
C ALA A 74 -2.19 2.53 7.72
N GLY A 75 -1.14 2.46 8.55
CA GLY A 75 -0.55 3.62 9.23
C GLY A 75 -0.10 4.70 8.26
N LEU A 76 0.69 4.33 7.25
CA LEU A 76 1.15 5.24 6.20
C LEU A 76 -0.02 5.91 5.46
N LEU A 77 -1.06 5.16 5.09
CA LEU A 77 -2.25 5.73 4.44
C LEU A 77 -2.85 6.84 5.30
N SER A 78 -3.00 6.58 6.60
CA SER A 78 -3.52 7.54 7.57
C SER A 78 -2.64 8.79 7.66
N ALA A 79 -1.35 8.60 7.94
CA ALA A 79 -0.38 9.65 8.20
C ALA A 79 -0.08 10.50 6.96
N ALA A 80 0.14 9.86 5.81
CA ALA A 80 0.39 10.53 4.52
C ALA A 80 -0.87 11.03 3.80
N ARG A 81 -2.05 10.81 4.40
CA ARG A 81 -3.37 11.16 3.86
C ARG A 81 -3.67 10.58 2.47
N LEU A 82 -3.26 9.34 2.23
CA LEU A 82 -3.45 8.63 0.96
C LEU A 82 -4.63 7.64 1.04
N PHE A 83 -5.37 7.48 -0.05
CA PHE A 83 -6.38 6.44 -0.24
C PHE A 83 -5.78 5.24 -0.94
N HIS A 84 -6.19 4.04 -0.52
CA HIS A 84 -5.78 2.80 -1.19
C HIS A 84 -6.72 2.48 -2.36
N TRP A 85 -6.30 2.87 -3.57
CA TRP A 85 -7.12 2.72 -4.78
C TRP A 85 -7.44 1.27 -5.11
N ASN A 86 -6.54 0.32 -4.84
CA ASN A 86 -6.82 -1.09 -5.12
C ASN A 86 -8.06 -1.59 -4.36
N SER A 87 -8.31 -1.09 -3.14
CA SER A 87 -9.50 -1.43 -2.35
C SER A 87 -10.78 -0.73 -2.80
N SER A 88 -10.70 0.23 -3.73
CA SER A 88 -11.87 0.93 -4.27
C SER A 88 -12.65 0.10 -5.28
N PHE A 89 -12.03 -0.93 -5.87
CA PHE A 89 -12.64 -1.70 -6.95
C PHE A 89 -12.93 -3.15 -6.55
N GLN A 90 -14.12 -3.63 -6.90
CA GLN A 90 -14.41 -5.06 -6.85
C GLN A 90 -13.67 -5.75 -8.00
N LYS A 91 -12.69 -6.58 -7.66
CA LYS A 91 -11.95 -7.42 -8.60
C LYS A 91 -12.20 -8.89 -8.27
N GLU A 92 -12.35 -9.70 -9.31
CA GLU A 92 -12.29 -11.15 -9.16
C GLU A 92 -10.92 -11.57 -8.60
N GLU A 93 -10.91 -12.55 -7.69
CA GLU A 93 -9.70 -13.03 -6.99
C GLU A 93 -8.49 -13.26 -7.92
N PRO A 94 -8.62 -13.88 -9.12
CA PRO A 94 -7.48 -14.07 -10.02
C PRO A 94 -6.90 -12.76 -10.57
N ARG A 95 -7.73 -11.75 -10.82
CA ARG A 95 -7.31 -10.45 -11.41
C ARG A 95 -6.69 -9.51 -10.39
N ARG A 96 -6.79 -9.87 -9.11
CA ARG A 96 -6.30 -9.07 -8.00
C ARG A 96 -4.88 -9.42 -7.58
N ARG A 97 -4.44 -10.62 -7.92
CA ARG A 97 -3.11 -11.13 -7.61
C ARG A 97 -2.08 -10.32 -8.38
N THR A 98 -1.06 -9.84 -7.69
CA THR A 98 0.12 -9.22 -8.30
C THR A 98 1.37 -10.08 -8.11
N TRP A 99 1.27 -11.13 -7.29
CA TRP A 99 2.36 -12.04 -6.99
C TRP A 99 1.89 -13.49 -6.87
N GLU A 100 2.77 -14.41 -7.26
CA GLU A 100 2.60 -15.85 -7.17
C GLU A 100 3.91 -16.49 -6.68
N SER A 101 3.79 -17.47 -5.78
CA SER A 101 4.95 -18.20 -5.26
C SER A 101 5.60 -19.05 -6.35
N PRO A 102 6.91 -19.37 -6.26
CA PRO A 102 7.60 -20.16 -7.28
C PRO A 102 6.98 -21.55 -7.55
N ASN A 103 6.29 -22.11 -6.56
CA ASN A 103 5.57 -23.39 -6.68
C ASN A 103 4.11 -23.24 -7.15
N GLY A 104 3.63 -22.02 -7.42
CA GLY A 104 2.29 -21.71 -7.91
C GLY A 104 1.14 -21.91 -6.93
N THR A 105 1.42 -22.22 -5.66
CA THR A 105 0.36 -22.55 -4.68
C THR A 105 -0.17 -21.34 -3.92
N THR A 106 0.63 -20.28 -3.81
CA THR A 106 0.31 -19.10 -3.01
C THR A 106 0.25 -17.89 -3.91
N HIS A 107 -0.82 -17.11 -3.77
CA HIS A 107 -0.98 -15.85 -4.50
C HIS A 107 -1.28 -14.72 -3.52
N ALA A 108 -0.81 -13.52 -3.81
CA ALA A 108 -1.06 -12.34 -2.99
C ALA A 108 -1.24 -11.09 -3.86
N GLU A 109 -1.93 -10.09 -3.30
CA GLU A 109 -1.89 -8.70 -3.77
C GLU A 109 -0.84 -7.99 -2.92
N LEU A 110 0.36 -7.80 -3.49
CA LEU A 110 1.50 -7.12 -2.86
C LEU A 110 1.82 -5.78 -3.52
N GLY A 111 1.36 -5.58 -4.77
CA GLY A 111 1.48 -4.31 -5.48
C GLY A 111 0.30 -3.39 -5.16
N HIS A 112 0.59 -2.19 -4.67
CA HIS A 112 -0.40 -1.23 -4.22
C HIS A 112 -0.31 0.09 -4.98
N THR A 113 -1.47 0.64 -5.32
CA THR A 113 -1.61 2.02 -5.79
C THR A 113 -2.27 2.85 -4.71
N LEU A 114 -1.57 3.89 -4.25
CA LEU A 114 -2.01 4.84 -3.24
C LEU A 114 -2.14 6.22 -3.88
N ALA A 115 -3.17 6.98 -3.51
CA ALA A 115 -3.32 8.34 -4.05
C ALA A 115 -3.90 9.32 -3.05
N ASN A 116 -3.51 10.59 -3.13
CA ASN A 116 -4.02 11.65 -2.24
C ASN A 116 -5.49 12.04 -2.49
N ARG A 117 -6.15 11.37 -3.44
CA ARG A 117 -7.58 11.54 -3.72
C ARG A 117 -8.30 10.22 -3.71
N LYS A 118 -9.51 10.25 -3.17
CA LYS A 118 -10.44 9.13 -3.29
C LYS A 118 -10.77 8.90 -4.76
N TRP A 119 -10.92 7.63 -5.14
CA TRP A 119 -11.45 7.27 -6.44
C TRP A 119 -12.93 7.66 -6.52
N CYS A 120 -13.32 8.45 -7.52
CA CYS A 120 -14.69 8.93 -7.75
C CYS A 120 -15.40 8.09 -8.81
#